data_AF-A0A2N0XFZ3-F1
#
_entry.id   AF-A0A2N0XFZ3-F1
#
_cell.length_a   1.000
_cell.length_b   1.000
_cell.length_c   1.000
_cell.angle_alpha   90.00
_cell.angle_beta   90.00
_cell.angle_gamma   90.00
#
_symmetry.space_group_name_H-M   'P 1'
#
loop_
_entity.id
_entity.type
_entity.pdbx_description
1 polymer ?
#
loop_
_entity_poly.entity_id
_entity_poly.type
_entity_poly.pdbx_seq_one_letter_code
_entity_poly.pdbx_strand_id
1 'polypeptide(L)'
;MLPDGTGYVSSILEMKGVTPEMFDWWFTWHQLDPLRYKIWDHYVHYDVAVGKKERETLLSDRIPIHEKNWEVTHLINEDIGMGAADINIKFVSPEEFGFDMSQFKEPNVGTAICAKGFINMVHFVRRTKNGIELRSRFWLSKELNPTNNALRGLNYHALEEYTNLEKILPMLYKEYGPKSK
;
A
#
# COMPACT_ATOMS: atom_id res chain seq x y z
N MET A 1 -10.80 -17.81 6.63
CA MET A 1 -11.19 -18.32 5.30
C MET A 1 -12.65 -18.01 5.04
N LEU A 2 -12.98 -17.67 3.80
CA LEU A 2 -14.35 -17.55 3.31
C LEU A 2 -14.87 -18.92 2.80
N PRO A 3 -16.19 -19.11 2.64
CA PRO A 3 -16.77 -20.41 2.26
C PRO A 3 -16.31 -20.96 0.90
N ASP A 4 -15.88 -20.10 -0.01
CA ASP A 4 -15.41 -20.43 -1.36
C ASP A 4 -13.91 -20.82 -1.41
N GLY A 5 -13.24 -20.85 -0.25
CA GLY A 5 -11.80 -21.11 -0.12
C GLY A 5 -10.93 -19.86 -0.25
N THR A 6 -11.52 -18.68 -0.46
CA THR A 6 -10.77 -17.40 -0.49
C THR A 6 -10.21 -17.09 0.89
N GLY A 7 -8.93 -16.72 0.93
CA GLY A 7 -8.27 -16.21 2.13
C GLY A 7 -8.67 -14.76 2.36
N TYR A 8 -8.96 -14.38 3.60
CA TYR A 8 -9.34 -13.00 3.92
C TYR A 8 -8.59 -12.51 5.15
N VAL A 9 -8.01 -11.32 5.03
CA VAL A 9 -7.35 -10.60 6.12
C VAL A 9 -7.92 -9.19 6.20
N SER A 10 -8.10 -8.71 7.42
CA SER A 10 -8.47 -7.32 7.69
C SER A 10 -7.72 -6.80 8.90
N SER A 11 -7.17 -5.59 8.77
CA SER A 11 -6.59 -4.84 9.89
C SER A 11 -7.11 -3.40 9.89
N ILE A 12 -6.97 -2.76 11.05
CA ILE A 12 -7.22 -1.33 11.23
C ILE A 12 -6.07 -0.83 12.10
N LEU A 13 -5.42 0.26 11.67
CA LEU A 13 -4.34 0.91 12.39
C LEU A 13 -4.54 2.42 12.39
N GLU A 14 -4.42 3.04 13.55
CA GLU A 14 -4.32 4.50 13.66
C GLU A 14 -2.87 4.91 13.40
N MET A 15 -2.65 5.81 12.44
CA MET A 15 -1.34 6.39 12.15
C MET A 15 -1.35 7.86 12.53
N LYS A 16 -0.80 8.20 13.70
CA LYS A 16 -0.84 9.57 14.24
C LYS A 16 0.13 10.47 13.49
N GLY A 17 -0.29 11.71 13.23
CA GLY A 17 0.52 12.71 12.53
C GLY A 17 0.68 12.47 11.03
N VAL A 18 0.20 11.34 10.50
CA VAL A 18 0.16 11.04 9.06
C VAL A 18 -1.07 11.69 8.42
N THR A 19 -0.92 12.18 7.20
CA THR A 19 -2.03 12.66 6.37
C THR A 19 -2.22 11.76 5.13
N PRO A 20 -3.41 11.77 4.49
CA PRO A 20 -3.61 11.08 3.22
C PRO A 20 -2.61 11.48 2.13
N GLU A 21 -2.22 12.77 2.06
CA GLU A 21 -1.23 13.27 1.11
C GLU A 21 0.16 12.66 1.34
N MET A 22 0.58 12.52 2.61
CA MET A 22 1.83 11.81 2.95
C MET A 22 1.77 10.35 2.50
N PHE A 23 0.61 9.71 2.67
CA PHE A 23 0.40 8.32 2.29
C PHE A 23 0.41 8.13 0.77
N ASP A 24 -0.29 8.99 0.01
CA ASP A 24 -0.21 8.99 -1.46
C ASP A 24 1.22 9.20 -1.94
N TRP A 25 1.94 10.17 -1.35
CA TRP A 25 3.33 10.42 -1.69
C TRP A 25 4.22 9.20 -1.47
N TRP A 26 4.06 8.52 -0.34
CA TRP A 26 4.83 7.32 -0.02
C TRP A 26 4.76 6.31 -1.17
N PHE A 27 3.55 6.02 -1.65
CA PHE A 27 3.27 5.12 -2.78
C PHE A 27 3.70 5.63 -4.15
N THR A 28 4.34 6.81 -4.23
CA THR A 28 5.03 7.29 -5.44
C THR A 28 6.54 7.29 -5.32
N TRP A 29 7.05 7.10 -4.10
CA TRP A 29 8.44 7.38 -3.73
C TRP A 29 9.22 6.12 -3.33
N HIS A 30 8.60 5.17 -2.63
CA HIS A 30 9.29 4.02 -2.02
C HIS A 30 9.81 3.01 -3.05
N GLN A 31 9.08 2.80 -4.14
CA GLN A 31 9.38 1.84 -5.19
C GLN A 31 10.46 2.30 -6.17
N LEU A 32 10.94 3.54 -6.03
CA LEU A 32 11.94 4.12 -6.92
C LEU A 32 13.37 3.72 -6.56
N ASP A 33 13.59 3.14 -5.38
CA ASP A 33 14.89 2.73 -4.85
C ASP A 33 14.71 1.64 -3.77
N PRO A 34 15.37 0.47 -3.89
CA PRO A 34 15.27 -0.63 -2.93
C PRO A 34 15.53 -0.25 -1.47
N LEU A 35 16.43 0.72 -1.22
CA LEU A 35 16.70 1.16 0.15
C LEU A 35 15.51 1.89 0.76
N ARG A 36 14.70 2.57 -0.05
CA ARG A 36 13.47 3.23 0.41
C ARG A 36 12.37 2.23 0.74
N TYR A 37 12.32 1.12 0.02
CA TYR A 37 11.42 0.03 0.37
C TYR A 37 11.87 -0.68 1.65
N LYS A 38 13.19 -0.85 1.81
CA LYS A 38 13.79 -1.45 3.01
C LYS A 38 13.51 -0.69 4.30
N ILE A 39 13.47 0.65 4.27
CA ILE A 39 13.18 1.43 5.48
C ILE A 39 11.73 1.29 5.97
N TRP A 40 10.81 0.84 5.10
CA TRP A 40 9.42 0.58 5.48
C TRP A 40 9.34 -0.62 6.41
N ASP A 41 9.99 -1.72 6.03
CA ASP A 41 10.17 -2.88 6.88
C ASP A 41 11.54 -3.52 6.64
N HIS A 42 12.47 -3.24 7.55
CA HIS A 42 13.85 -3.70 7.39
C HIS A 42 14.02 -5.19 7.64
N TYR A 43 13.02 -5.88 8.20
CA TYR A 43 13.08 -7.33 8.42
C TYR A 43 12.75 -8.10 7.15
N VAL A 44 11.72 -7.66 6.41
CA VAL A 44 11.10 -8.51 5.37
C VAL A 44 11.06 -7.91 3.97
N HIS A 45 11.32 -6.61 3.78
CA HIS A 45 11.45 -6.05 2.43
C HIS A 45 12.88 -6.26 1.93
N TYR A 46 13.08 -6.92 0.80
CA TYR A 46 14.43 -7.21 0.29
C TYR A 46 14.77 -6.41 -0.96
N ASP A 47 13.82 -6.27 -1.89
CA ASP A 47 14.04 -5.51 -3.14
C ASP A 47 12.72 -4.98 -3.71
N VAL A 48 12.81 -3.93 -4.53
CA VAL A 48 11.70 -3.43 -5.35
C VAL A 48 12.23 -2.85 -6.66
N ALA A 49 11.49 -3.11 -7.74
CA ALA A 49 11.70 -2.47 -9.02
C ALA A 49 10.37 -2.10 -9.68
N VAL A 50 10.44 -1.11 -10.57
CA VAL A 50 9.38 -0.74 -11.49
C VAL A 50 9.94 -0.63 -12.89
N GLY A 51 9.11 -0.86 -13.90
CA GLY A 51 9.50 -0.68 -15.29
C GLY A 51 9.82 0.78 -15.62
N LYS A 52 10.49 1.00 -16.76
CA LYS A 52 10.94 2.35 -17.16
C LYS A 52 9.77 3.33 -17.35
N LYS A 53 8.68 2.87 -17.97
CA LYS A 53 7.49 3.72 -18.24
C LYS A 53 6.74 4.05 -16.94
N GLU A 54 6.66 3.08 -16.04
CA GLU A 54 6.09 3.24 -14.72
C GLU A 54 6.91 4.26 -13.92
N ARG A 55 8.25 4.17 -13.96
CA ARG A 55 9.14 5.17 -13.36
C ARG A 55 8.89 6.58 -13.90
N GLU A 56 8.72 6.74 -15.22
CA GLU A 56 8.39 8.03 -15.83
C GLU A 56 7.04 8.58 -15.33
N THR A 57 6.05 7.70 -15.13
CA THR A 57 4.73 8.04 -14.57
C THR A 57 4.84 8.54 -13.13
N LEU A 58 5.59 7.82 -12.28
CA LEU A 58 5.81 8.15 -10.87
C LEU A 58 6.54 9.50 -10.69
N LEU A 59 7.44 9.83 -11.62
CA LEU A 59 8.21 11.07 -11.61
C LEU A 59 7.52 12.24 -12.33
N SER A 60 6.34 12.03 -12.92
CA SER A 60 5.65 13.05 -13.72
C SER A 60 5.07 14.19 -12.86
N ASP A 61 5.38 15.44 -13.18
CA ASP A 61 4.73 16.61 -12.56
C ASP A 61 3.34 16.91 -13.14
N ARG A 62 2.90 16.14 -14.14
CA ARG A 62 1.61 16.35 -14.83
C ARG A 62 0.47 15.50 -14.28
N ILE A 63 0.80 14.47 -13.51
CA ILE A 63 -0.16 13.51 -12.96
C ILE A 63 -0.35 13.84 -11.47
N PRO A 64 -1.60 14.00 -10.99
CA PRO A 64 -1.86 14.20 -9.57
C PRO A 64 -1.27 13.07 -8.74
N ILE A 65 -0.70 13.40 -7.57
CA ILE A 65 0.08 12.44 -6.76
C ILE A 65 -0.68 11.15 -6.42
N HIS A 66 -1.98 11.28 -6.10
CA HIS A 66 -2.86 10.16 -5.76
C HIS A 66 -3.17 9.23 -6.94
N GLU A 67 -2.91 9.68 -8.18
CA GLU A 67 -3.13 8.89 -9.40
C GLU A 67 -1.85 8.26 -9.93
N LYS A 68 -0.67 8.74 -9.51
CA LYS A 68 0.62 8.32 -10.11
C LYS A 68 0.93 6.84 -9.97
N ASN A 69 0.42 6.20 -8.92
CA ASN A 69 0.64 4.78 -8.69
C ASN A 69 -0.42 3.90 -9.39
N TRP A 70 -1.44 4.49 -10.02
CA TRP A 70 -2.39 3.71 -10.80
C TRP A 70 -1.71 3.15 -12.04
N GLU A 71 -2.06 1.92 -12.39
CA GLU A 71 -1.46 1.15 -13.49
C GLU A 71 0.03 0.83 -13.36
N VAL A 72 0.63 1.12 -12.21
CA VAL A 72 2.03 0.79 -11.93
C VAL A 72 2.12 -0.63 -11.35
N THR A 73 3.05 -1.44 -11.88
CA THR A 73 3.38 -2.75 -11.30
C THR A 73 4.67 -2.64 -10.50
N HIS A 74 4.63 -2.99 -9.22
CA HIS A 74 5.84 -3.17 -8.40
C HIS A 74 6.27 -4.64 -8.50
N LEU A 75 7.53 -4.85 -8.87
CA LEU A 75 8.20 -6.15 -8.82
C LEU A 75 8.99 -6.18 -7.51
N ILE A 76 8.52 -6.93 -6.52
CA ILE A 76 9.10 -6.92 -5.17
C ILE A 76 9.63 -8.28 -4.79
N ASN A 77 10.65 -8.28 -3.94
CA ASN A 77 11.08 -9.46 -3.20
C ASN A 77 10.85 -9.20 -1.71
N GLU A 78 9.97 -9.97 -1.08
CA GLU A 78 9.60 -9.78 0.32
C GLU A 78 9.07 -11.05 0.99
N ASP A 79 9.05 -11.05 2.32
CA ASP A 79 8.38 -12.07 3.13
C ASP A 79 7.10 -11.53 3.77
N ILE A 80 5.95 -11.98 3.26
CA ILE A 80 4.62 -11.63 3.77
C ILE A 80 4.12 -12.59 4.87
N GLY A 81 5.05 -13.22 5.60
CA GLY A 81 4.78 -14.24 6.62
C GLY A 81 4.63 -15.66 6.07
N MET A 82 5.18 -15.91 4.88
CA MET A 82 5.18 -17.21 4.18
C MET A 82 6.57 -17.63 3.69
N GLY A 83 7.62 -16.87 4.02
CA GLY A 83 8.93 -16.95 3.41
C GLY A 83 9.08 -15.92 2.29
N ALA A 84 10.34 -15.56 2.01
CA ALA A 84 10.69 -14.62 0.95
C ALA A 84 10.23 -15.14 -0.43
N ALA A 85 9.59 -14.26 -1.20
CA ALA A 85 9.11 -14.56 -2.55
C ALA A 85 9.18 -13.33 -3.46
N ASP A 86 9.29 -13.58 -4.76
CA ASP A 86 9.08 -12.57 -5.79
C ASP A 86 7.57 -12.40 -6.05
N ILE A 87 7.09 -11.17 -5.90
CA ILE A 87 5.67 -10.83 -6.02
C ILE A 87 5.52 -9.68 -7.02
N ASN A 88 4.50 -9.75 -7.87
CA ASN A 88 4.12 -8.66 -8.75
C ASN A 88 2.83 -8.03 -8.22
N ILE A 89 2.92 -6.79 -7.74
CA ILE A 89 1.75 -6.03 -7.27
C ILE A 89 1.34 -5.04 -8.37
N LYS A 90 0.22 -5.31 -9.04
CA LYS A 90 -0.38 -4.39 -10.01
C LYS A 90 -1.37 -3.46 -9.31
N PHE A 91 -0.99 -2.20 -9.17
CA PHE A 91 -1.85 -1.17 -8.62
C PHE A 91 -2.84 -0.67 -9.67
N VAL A 92 -4.05 -0.34 -9.23
CA VAL A 92 -5.17 0.13 -10.06
C VAL A 92 -5.87 1.30 -9.37
N SER A 93 -6.67 2.06 -10.10
CA SER A 93 -7.49 3.11 -9.49
C SER A 93 -8.56 2.50 -8.55
N PRO A 94 -9.06 3.25 -7.54
CA PRO A 94 -10.17 2.76 -6.72
C PRO A 94 -11.44 2.47 -7.54
N GLU A 95 -11.70 3.25 -8.59
CA GLU A 95 -12.81 3.01 -9.52
C GLU A 95 -12.66 1.65 -10.21
N GLU A 96 -11.50 1.36 -10.77
CA GLU A 96 -11.23 0.06 -11.39
C GLU A 96 -11.32 -1.07 -10.36
N PHE A 97 -10.87 -0.84 -9.13
CA PHE A 97 -11.03 -1.80 -8.03
C PHE A 97 -12.50 -2.11 -7.70
N GLY A 98 -13.43 -1.21 -8.07
CA GLY A 98 -14.88 -1.40 -7.92
C GLY A 98 -15.52 -0.45 -6.92
N PHE A 99 -14.83 0.62 -6.51
CA PHE A 99 -15.42 1.62 -5.63
C PHE A 99 -16.30 2.61 -6.40
N ASP A 100 -17.38 3.04 -5.74
CA ASP A 100 -18.19 4.17 -6.17
C ASP A 100 -17.47 5.48 -5.82
N MET A 101 -16.84 6.09 -6.83
CA MET A 101 -16.08 7.34 -6.66
C MET A 101 -16.96 8.52 -6.23
N SER A 102 -18.29 8.44 -6.37
CA SER A 102 -19.18 9.48 -5.84
C SER A 102 -19.14 9.59 -4.31
N GLN A 103 -18.67 8.52 -3.63
CA GLN A 103 -18.48 8.43 -2.19
C GLN A 103 -17.06 8.78 -1.73
N PHE A 104 -16.09 8.88 -2.66
CA PHE A 104 -14.70 9.24 -2.38
C PHE A 104 -14.54 10.74 -2.16
N LYS A 105 -15.14 11.21 -1.06
CA LYS A 105 -15.16 12.62 -0.68
C LYS A 105 -14.88 12.75 0.80
N GLU A 106 -14.21 13.84 1.17
CA GLU A 106 -14.08 14.24 2.57
C GLU A 106 -15.48 14.42 3.20
N PRO A 107 -15.67 14.08 4.48
CA PRO A 107 -14.68 13.50 5.41
C PRO A 107 -14.57 11.97 5.35
N ASN A 108 -15.27 11.31 4.42
CA ASN A 108 -15.46 9.86 4.43
C ASN A 108 -14.19 9.11 3.97
N VAL A 109 -13.48 9.66 2.99
CA VAL A 109 -12.32 9.03 2.36
C VAL A 109 -11.23 10.07 2.13
N GLY A 110 -10.01 9.78 2.60
CA GLY A 110 -8.83 10.56 2.31
C GLY A 110 -8.14 10.09 1.03
N THR A 111 -7.88 8.78 0.93
CA THR A 111 -7.37 8.11 -0.28
C THR A 111 -7.60 6.60 -0.17
N ALA A 112 -7.36 5.85 -1.24
CA ALA A 112 -7.26 4.40 -1.19
C ALA A 112 -6.18 3.90 -2.16
N ILE A 113 -5.31 3.02 -1.66
CA ILE A 113 -4.34 2.31 -2.49
C ILE A 113 -4.91 0.93 -2.78
N CYS A 114 -5.08 0.60 -4.05
CA CYS A 114 -5.74 -0.61 -4.50
C CYS A 114 -4.83 -1.41 -5.43
N ALA A 115 -4.82 -2.73 -5.27
CA ALA A 115 -4.08 -3.63 -6.16
C ALA A 115 -4.89 -4.88 -6.49
N LYS A 116 -4.72 -5.39 -7.71
CA LYS A 116 -5.37 -6.61 -8.20
C LYS A 116 -4.36 -7.68 -8.60
N GLY A 117 -4.75 -8.94 -8.42
CA GLY A 117 -3.96 -10.09 -8.82
C GLY A 117 -4.39 -11.35 -8.09
N PHE A 118 -3.44 -12.24 -7.80
CA PHE A 118 -3.69 -13.41 -6.94
C PHE A 118 -4.05 -13.00 -5.52
N ILE A 119 -3.62 -11.82 -5.09
CA ILE A 119 -4.06 -11.17 -3.85
C ILE A 119 -4.64 -9.82 -4.25
N ASN A 120 -5.96 -9.67 -4.11
CA ASN A 120 -6.56 -8.35 -4.20
C ASN A 120 -6.34 -7.64 -2.86
N MET A 121 -5.95 -6.37 -2.90
CA MET A 121 -5.64 -5.59 -1.72
C MET A 121 -6.24 -4.20 -1.82
N VAL A 122 -6.75 -3.70 -0.70
CA VAL A 122 -7.02 -2.27 -0.51
C VAL A 122 -6.50 -1.80 0.83
N HIS A 123 -5.80 -0.67 0.79
CA HIS A 123 -5.48 0.17 1.94
C HIS A 123 -6.36 1.41 1.87
N PHE A 124 -7.45 1.41 2.64
CA PHE A 124 -8.40 2.50 2.66
C PHE A 124 -8.06 3.48 3.77
N VAL A 125 -7.84 4.74 3.43
CA VAL A 125 -7.37 5.77 4.35
C VAL A 125 -8.51 6.73 4.69
N ARG A 126 -8.81 6.85 5.99
CA ARG A 126 -9.78 7.82 6.50
C ARG A 126 -9.08 8.81 7.44
N ARG A 127 -9.45 10.10 7.39
CA ARG A 127 -8.93 11.08 8.34
C ARG A 127 -9.47 10.84 9.75
N THR A 128 -8.62 11.05 10.74
CA THR A 128 -9.02 11.13 12.15
C THR A 128 -8.58 12.46 12.73
N LYS A 129 -9.01 12.76 13.96
CA LYS A 129 -8.62 14.02 14.64
C LYS A 129 -7.10 14.18 14.75
N ASN A 130 -6.36 13.08 14.82
CA ASN A 130 -4.93 13.07 15.15
C ASN A 130 -4.05 12.53 14.01
N GLY A 131 -4.59 12.25 12.82
CA GLY A 131 -3.87 11.65 11.70
C GLY A 131 -4.82 10.92 10.75
N ILE A 132 -4.52 9.65 10.49
CA ILE A 132 -5.37 8.77 9.68
C ILE A 132 -5.66 7.44 10.38
N GLU A 133 -6.77 6.82 10.00
CA GLU A 133 -7.08 5.41 10.23
C GLU A 133 -6.87 4.67 8.91
N LEU A 134 -5.90 3.75 8.91
CA LEU A 134 -5.60 2.87 7.79
C LEU A 134 -6.39 1.56 7.95
N ARG A 135 -7.25 1.25 6.96
CA ARG A 135 -8.07 0.04 6.95
C ARG A 135 -7.62 -0.85 5.80
N SER A 136 -6.81 -1.86 6.11
CA SER A 136 -6.28 -2.78 5.11
C SER A 136 -7.17 -4.00 4.97
N ARG A 137 -7.39 -4.45 3.73
CA ARG A 137 -8.10 -5.67 3.39
C ARG A 137 -7.34 -6.42 2.31
N PHE A 138 -7.25 -7.73 2.49
CA PHE A 138 -6.62 -8.63 1.52
C PHE A 138 -7.55 -9.80 1.23
N TRP A 139 -7.70 -10.14 -0.05
CA TRP A 139 -8.40 -11.32 -0.51
C TRP A 139 -7.42 -12.18 -1.33
N LEU A 140 -6.99 -13.29 -0.75
CA LEU A 140 -6.09 -14.24 -1.38
C LEU A 140 -6.93 -15.24 -2.18
N SER A 141 -6.67 -15.33 -3.49
CA SER A 141 -7.31 -16.31 -4.36
C SER A 141 -7.20 -17.72 -3.79
N LYS A 142 -8.28 -18.49 -3.89
CA LYS A 142 -8.28 -19.92 -3.53
C LYS A 142 -7.20 -20.73 -4.25
N GLU A 143 -6.74 -20.27 -5.41
CA GLU A 143 -5.66 -20.90 -6.19
C GLU A 143 -4.31 -20.88 -5.45
N LEU A 144 -4.12 -19.93 -4.53
CA LEU A 144 -2.96 -19.87 -3.65
C LEU A 144 -3.03 -20.90 -2.50
N ASN A 145 -4.15 -21.63 -2.37
CA ASN A 145 -4.41 -22.56 -1.27
C ASN A 145 -4.10 -21.93 0.11
N PRO A 146 -4.70 -20.78 0.46
CA PRO A 146 -4.33 -20.01 1.64
C PRO A 146 -4.57 -20.81 2.93
N THR A 147 -3.54 -20.88 3.77
CA THR A 147 -3.63 -21.53 5.10
C THR A 147 -3.89 -20.49 6.19
N ASN A 148 -4.42 -20.91 7.34
CA ASN A 148 -4.60 -20.00 8.48
C ASN A 148 -3.27 -19.40 8.96
N ASN A 149 -2.14 -20.11 8.81
CA ASN A 149 -0.83 -19.58 9.17
C ASN A 149 -0.39 -18.49 8.21
N ALA A 150 -0.55 -18.70 6.89
CA ALA A 150 -0.31 -17.68 5.87
C ALA A 150 -1.14 -16.41 6.13
N LEU A 151 -2.44 -16.55 6.42
CA LEU A 151 -3.32 -15.42 6.71
C LEU A 151 -2.91 -14.66 7.99
N ARG A 152 -2.43 -15.37 9.01
CA ARG A 152 -1.89 -14.75 10.23
C ARG A 152 -0.57 -14.02 9.94
N GLY A 153 0.31 -14.64 9.14
CA GLY A 153 1.57 -14.06 8.68
C GLY A 153 1.34 -12.74 7.95
N LEU A 154 0.46 -12.73 6.95
CA LEU A 154 0.12 -11.51 6.21
C LEU A 154 -0.49 -10.42 7.10
N ASN A 155 -1.32 -10.80 8.07
CA ASN A 155 -1.89 -9.83 9.01
C ASN A 155 -0.82 -9.21 9.91
N TYR A 156 0.13 -10.02 10.40
CA TYR A 156 1.26 -9.55 11.19
C TYR A 156 2.16 -8.62 10.36
N HIS A 157 2.53 -9.04 9.15
CA HIS A 157 3.33 -8.25 8.21
C HIS A 157 2.69 -6.87 7.96
N ALA A 158 1.40 -6.81 7.62
CA ALA A 158 0.70 -5.54 7.42
C ALA A 158 0.70 -4.67 8.69
N LEU A 159 0.55 -5.26 9.88
CA LEU A 159 0.61 -4.47 11.12
C LEU A 159 2.03 -3.97 11.42
N GLU A 160 3.05 -4.79 11.17
CA GLU A 160 4.46 -4.47 11.39
C GLU A 160 4.91 -3.29 10.51
N GLU A 161 4.74 -3.42 9.20
CA GLU A 161 5.20 -2.44 8.21
C GLU A 161 4.55 -1.07 8.44
N TYR A 162 3.22 -1.02 8.67
CA TYR A 162 2.51 0.24 8.81
C TYR A 162 2.70 0.88 10.19
N THR A 163 2.95 0.07 11.23
CA THR A 163 3.34 0.59 12.55
C THR A 163 4.74 1.23 12.50
N ASN A 164 5.65 0.69 11.68
CA ASN A 164 6.92 1.36 11.43
C ASN A 164 6.74 2.62 10.57
N LEU A 165 5.95 2.52 9.49
CA LEU A 165 5.72 3.64 8.57
C LEU A 165 5.11 4.85 9.27
N GLU A 166 4.15 4.66 10.20
CA GLU A 166 3.60 5.76 11.01
C GLU A 166 4.70 6.64 11.60
N LYS A 167 5.73 6.02 12.19
CA LYS A 167 6.76 6.72 12.97
C LYS A 167 7.68 7.56 12.10
N ILE A 168 7.92 7.10 10.87
CA ILE A 168 8.93 7.70 9.98
C ILE A 168 8.31 8.58 8.89
N LEU A 169 7.08 8.29 8.47
CA LEU A 169 6.47 8.92 7.30
C LEU A 169 6.35 10.44 7.39
N PRO A 170 5.88 11.05 8.50
CA PRO A 170 5.80 12.51 8.59
C PRO A 170 7.17 13.19 8.48
N MET A 171 8.22 12.57 9.04
CA MET A 171 9.59 13.08 8.95
C MET A 171 10.14 12.96 7.53
N LEU A 172 9.99 11.79 6.90
CA LEU A 172 10.44 11.55 5.53
C LEU A 172 9.72 12.47 4.55
N TYR A 173 8.41 12.65 4.69
CA TYR A 173 7.63 13.57 3.87
C TYR A 173 8.13 15.02 4.01
N LYS A 174 8.42 15.46 5.23
CA LYS A 174 8.95 16.81 5.47
C LYS A 174 10.31 17.03 4.79
N GLU A 175 11.16 16.01 4.77
CA GLU A 175 12.53 16.11 4.25
C GLU A 175 12.60 15.92 2.72
N TYR A 176 11.88 14.93 2.19
CA TYR A 176 11.97 14.45 0.80
C TYR A 176 10.69 14.65 -0.01
N GLY A 177 9.59 15.04 0.62
CA GLY A 177 8.34 15.31 -0.05
C GLY A 177 8.38 16.57 -0.93
N PRO A 178 7.30 16.84 -1.68
CA PRO A 178 7.19 18.04 -2.49
C PRO A 178 7.35 19.29 -1.61
N LYS A 179 8.31 20.16 -1.95
CA LYS A 179 8.42 21.46 -1.28
C LYS A 179 7.36 22.40 -1.84
N SER A 180 6.58 23.01 -0.96
CA SER A 180 5.70 24.12 -1.34
C SER A 180 6.54 25.18 -2.06
N LYS A 181 6.14 25.51 -3.30
CA LYS A 181 6.72 26.63 -4.05
C LYS A 181 6.40 27.96 -3.39
#